data_AF-A0A7X7IPC6-F1
#
_entry.id   AF-A0A7X7IPC6-F1
#
_cell.length_a   1.000
_cell.length_b   1.000
_cell.length_c   1.000
_cell.angle_alpha   90.00
_cell.angle_beta   90.00
_cell.angle_gamma   90.00
#
_symmetry.space_group_name_H-M   'P 1'
#
loop_
_entity.id
_entity.type
_entity.pdbx_description
1 polymer ?
#
loop_
_entity_poly.entity_id
_entity_poly.type
_entity_poly.pdbx_seq_one_letter_code
_entity_poly.pdbx_strand_id
1 'polypeptide(L)'
;METFAGKIRELRMQKGDPLRKVAGFLDIDQAILSKIENGKRTATRENVLKLEEYFGAVPGTLLIHWLSDRIVSEMGEEDLAIEAISLAEKKIWYKSAVPVTKEHLIKKLKEYLRNHDKIKRAWLFGSFARDEQEPESDVDLLVQVPEKKSLSLFDLAEIKFQLEKLTHLKVDVVMKSAIKPEILKRITPELILIHEK
;
A
#
# COMPACT_ATOMS: atom_id res chain seq x y z
N MET A 1 4.08 17.34 -13.42
CA MET A 1 3.93 16.48 -12.21
C MET A 1 4.31 17.33 -11.00
N GLU A 2 3.64 17.15 -9.87
CA GLU A 2 3.93 17.92 -8.64
C GLU A 2 5.19 17.36 -7.98
N THR A 3 6.28 18.13 -7.97
CA THR A 3 7.57 17.76 -7.35
C THR A 3 7.57 18.11 -5.87
N PHE A 4 8.42 17.45 -5.08
CA PHE A 4 8.66 17.81 -3.68
C PHE A 4 9.00 19.30 -3.53
N ALA A 5 9.93 19.80 -4.35
CA ALA A 5 10.33 21.21 -4.32
C ALA A 5 9.15 22.17 -4.56
N GLY A 6 8.32 21.85 -5.56
CA GLY A 6 7.09 22.60 -5.85
C GLY A 6 6.11 22.57 -4.67
N LYS A 7 5.95 21.40 -4.04
CA LYS A 7 5.02 21.22 -2.92
C LYS A 7 5.40 22.04 -1.69
N ILE A 8 6.69 22.04 -1.32
CA ILE A 8 7.19 22.83 -0.19
C ILE A 8 6.96 24.33 -0.43
N ARG A 9 7.26 24.80 -1.64
CA ARG A 9 7.04 26.20 -2.01
C ARG A 9 5.56 26.57 -1.94
N GLU A 10 4.68 25.72 -2.44
CA GLU A 10 3.23 25.91 -2.37
C GLU A 10 2.75 26.02 -0.92
N LEU A 11 3.09 25.05 -0.07
CA LEU A 11 2.70 25.02 1.35
C LEU A 11 3.20 26.26 2.11
N ARG A 12 4.44 26.68 1.84
CA ARG A 12 5.00 27.91 2.44
C ARG A 12 4.22 29.15 2.00
N MET A 13 3.90 29.26 0.71
CA MET A 13 3.16 30.40 0.16
C MET A 13 1.72 30.44 0.69
N GLN A 14 1.04 29.30 0.80
CA GLN A 14 -0.30 29.18 1.38
C GLN A 14 -0.32 29.62 2.85
N LYS A 15 0.71 29.23 3.62
CA LYS A 15 0.87 29.64 5.02
C LYS A 15 1.31 31.10 5.18
N GLY A 16 1.75 31.75 4.09
CA GLY A 16 2.21 33.14 4.08
C GLY A 16 3.58 33.35 4.74
N ASP A 17 4.34 32.29 4.97
CA ASP A 17 5.58 32.36 5.73
C ASP A 17 6.78 32.77 4.85
N PRO A 18 7.65 33.69 5.32
CA PRO A 18 8.88 34.01 4.62
C PRO A 18 9.88 32.86 4.73
N LEU A 19 10.77 32.72 3.74
CA LEU A 19 11.83 31.69 3.71
C LEU A 19 12.61 31.63 5.03
N ARG A 20 12.96 32.79 5.60
CA ARG A 20 13.72 32.89 6.86
C ARG A 20 13.02 32.20 8.04
N LYS A 21 11.70 32.23 8.11
CA LYS A 21 10.93 31.63 9.23
C LYS A 21 10.98 30.10 9.15
N VAL A 22 10.72 29.56 7.96
CA VAL A 22 10.78 28.11 7.71
C VAL A 22 12.22 27.61 7.84
N ALA A 23 13.20 28.33 7.29
CA ALA A 23 14.61 27.97 7.41
C ALA A 23 15.09 27.97 8.87
N GLY A 24 14.64 28.94 9.67
CA GLY A 24 14.90 28.97 11.11
C GLY A 24 14.33 27.78 11.86
N PHE A 25 13.13 27.31 11.50
CA PHE A 25 12.55 26.09 12.09
C PHE A 25 13.35 24.83 11.73
N LEU A 26 13.88 24.76 10.51
CA LEU A 26 14.68 23.63 10.04
C LEU A 26 16.13 23.64 10.55
N ASP A 27 16.55 24.72 11.21
CA ASP A 27 17.95 24.97 11.58
C ASP A 27 18.90 24.95 10.36
N ILE A 28 18.48 25.60 9.27
CA ILE A 28 19.27 25.75 8.04
C ILE A 28 19.31 27.20 7.57
N ASP A 29 20.28 27.51 6.72
CA ASP A 29 20.34 28.81 6.07
C ASP A 29 19.20 29.02 5.04
N GLN A 30 18.67 30.24 4.97
CA GLN A 30 17.56 30.59 4.07
C GLN A 30 17.88 30.35 2.58
N ALA A 31 19.15 30.48 2.17
CA ALA A 31 19.58 30.19 0.80
C ALA A 31 19.56 28.68 0.52
N ILE A 32 19.77 27.84 1.54
CA ILE A 32 19.60 26.38 1.43
C ILE A 32 18.13 26.07 1.16
N LEU A 33 17.21 26.62 1.96
CA LEU A 33 15.78 26.42 1.74
C LEU A 33 15.34 26.93 0.35
N SER A 34 15.83 28.09 -0.07
CA SER A 34 15.56 28.63 -1.40
C SER A 34 16.03 27.68 -2.51
N LYS A 35 17.24 27.12 -2.41
CA LYS A 35 17.73 26.13 -3.38
C LYS A 35 16.88 24.86 -3.38
N ILE A 36 16.37 24.43 -2.23
CA ILE A 36 15.46 23.29 -2.10
C ILE A 36 14.14 23.56 -2.83
N GLU A 37 13.46 24.68 -2.55
CA GLU A 37 12.19 25.04 -3.18
C GLU A 37 12.26 25.25 -4.70
N ASN A 38 13.47 25.51 -5.21
CA ASN A 38 13.72 25.65 -6.64
C ASN A 38 14.29 24.39 -7.30
N GLY A 39 14.35 23.26 -6.57
CA GLY A 39 14.86 21.98 -7.10
C GLY A 39 16.37 21.95 -7.36
N LYS A 40 17.11 22.98 -6.93
CA LYS A 40 18.57 23.09 -7.12
C LYS A 40 19.37 22.37 -6.04
N ARG A 41 18.72 21.93 -4.96
CA ARG A 41 19.34 21.18 -3.88
C ARG A 41 18.34 20.19 -3.28
N THR A 42 18.76 18.95 -3.08
CA THR A 42 17.95 17.93 -2.42
C THR A 42 17.91 18.18 -0.91
N ALA A 43 16.72 18.14 -0.32
CA ALA A 43 16.55 18.18 1.13
C ALA A 43 17.07 16.87 1.76
N THR A 44 17.54 16.94 3.00
CA THR A 44 17.83 15.73 3.79
C THR A 44 16.53 15.09 4.27
N ARG A 45 16.54 13.79 4.58
CA ARG A 45 15.37 13.10 5.13
C ARG A 45 14.87 13.76 6.42
N GLU A 46 15.78 14.19 7.28
CA GLU A 46 15.45 14.91 8.51
C GLU A 46 14.68 16.21 8.21
N ASN A 47 15.15 17.00 7.24
CA ASN A 47 14.47 18.24 6.85
C ASN A 47 13.09 17.97 6.26
N VAL A 48 12.91 16.88 5.51
CA VAL A 48 11.60 16.48 4.97
C VAL A 48 10.61 16.20 6.11
N LEU A 49 11.02 15.46 7.14
CA LEU A 49 10.16 15.16 8.29
C LEU A 49 9.81 16.43 9.09
N LYS A 50 10.79 17.31 9.33
CA LYS A 50 10.55 18.61 9.98
C LYS A 50 9.60 19.48 9.14
N LEU A 51 9.71 19.45 7.81
CA LEU A 51 8.79 20.17 6.93
C LEU A 51 7.36 19.62 7.00
N GLU A 52 7.17 18.29 7.11
CA GLU A 52 5.85 17.69 7.34
C GLU A 52 5.21 18.20 8.63
N GLU A 53 5.99 18.18 9.72
CA GLU A 53 5.58 18.70 11.02
C GLU A 53 5.24 20.20 10.94
N TYR A 54 6.12 20.99 10.33
CA TYR A 54 5.96 22.44 10.22
C TYR A 54 4.69 22.85 9.48
N PHE A 55 4.35 22.15 8.39
CA PHE A 55 3.17 22.45 7.60
C PHE A 55 1.91 21.72 8.05
N GLY A 56 2.02 20.79 9.00
CA GLY A 56 0.89 19.94 9.40
C GLY A 56 0.39 19.08 8.23
N ALA A 57 1.30 18.65 7.36
CA ALA A 57 0.97 17.76 6.26
C ALA A 57 0.60 16.37 6.81
N VAL A 58 -0.19 15.61 6.04
CA VAL A 58 -0.46 14.21 6.40
C VAL A 58 0.88 13.47 6.49
N PRO A 59 1.16 12.77 7.61
CA PRO A 59 2.45 12.10 7.81
C PRO A 59 2.82 11.19 6.64
N GLY A 60 4.05 11.32 6.15
CA GLY A 60 4.57 10.55 5.03
C GLY A 60 4.24 11.10 3.63
N THR A 61 3.35 12.07 3.48
CA THR A 61 3.03 12.65 2.16
C THR A 61 4.24 13.31 1.52
N LEU A 62 4.92 14.23 2.20
CA LEU A 62 6.10 14.90 1.65
C LEU A 62 7.28 13.93 1.51
N LEU A 63 7.38 12.93 2.39
CA LEU A 63 8.37 11.88 2.27
C LEU A 63 8.18 11.06 0.98
N ILE A 64 6.93 10.75 0.60
CA ILE A 64 6.62 10.04 -0.65
C ILE A 64 7.05 10.89 -1.86
N HIS A 65 6.69 12.18 -1.90
CA HIS A 65 7.12 13.06 -2.99
C HIS A 65 8.65 13.17 -3.06
N TRP A 66 9.32 13.29 -1.91
CA TRP A 66 10.78 13.37 -1.85
C TRP A 66 11.46 12.08 -2.35
N LEU A 67 10.97 10.91 -1.93
CA LEU A 67 11.48 9.62 -2.40
C LEU A 67 11.22 9.42 -3.90
N SER A 68 10.03 9.80 -4.37
CA SER A 68 9.66 9.73 -5.79
C SER A 68 10.59 10.58 -6.64
N ASP A 69 10.80 11.84 -6.28
CA ASP A 69 11.71 12.75 -7.00
C ASP A 69 13.14 12.20 -7.03
N ARG A 70 13.60 11.59 -5.92
CA ARG A 70 14.92 10.95 -5.87
C ARG A 70 15.04 9.76 -6.82
N ILE A 71 14.05 8.88 -6.85
CA ILE A 71 14.00 7.74 -7.78
C ILE A 71 14.06 8.26 -9.22
N VAL A 72 13.23 9.25 -9.57
CA VAL A 72 13.25 9.84 -10.91
C VAL A 72 14.61 10.48 -11.23
N SER A 73 15.25 11.15 -10.26
CA SER A 73 16.57 11.77 -10.48
C SER A 73 17.70 10.76 -10.63
N GLU A 74 17.63 9.62 -9.93
CA GLU A 74 18.71 8.63 -9.90
C GLU A 74 18.61 7.64 -11.08
N MET A 75 17.39 7.41 -11.61
CA MET A 75 17.17 6.34 -12.58
C MET A 75 16.11 6.65 -13.65
N GLY A 76 15.58 7.88 -13.73
CA GLY A 76 14.52 8.24 -14.67
C GLY A 76 14.91 8.24 -16.16
N GLU A 77 16.20 8.24 -16.47
CA GLU A 77 16.73 8.19 -17.85
C GLU A 77 17.12 6.76 -18.29
N GLU A 78 17.04 5.78 -17.40
CA GLU A 78 17.41 4.39 -17.70
C GLU A 78 16.29 3.66 -18.44
N ASP A 79 16.63 2.95 -19.53
CA ASP A 79 15.66 2.19 -20.33
C ASP A 79 14.90 1.13 -19.48
N LEU A 80 15.56 0.59 -18.46
CA LEU A 80 15.03 -0.44 -17.56
C LEU A 80 14.58 0.09 -16.19
N ALA A 81 14.36 1.41 -16.07
CA ALA A 81 14.00 2.05 -14.81
C ALA A 81 12.75 1.42 -14.17
N ILE A 82 11.72 1.16 -14.98
CA ILE A 82 10.44 0.63 -14.51
C ILE A 82 10.60 -0.82 -14.01
N GLU A 83 11.32 -1.65 -14.76
CA GLU A 83 11.63 -3.03 -14.38
C GLU A 83 12.45 -3.07 -13.08
N ALA A 84 13.44 -2.18 -12.96
CA ALA A 84 14.27 -2.07 -11.76
C ALA A 84 13.45 -1.63 -10.54
N ILE A 85 12.52 -0.68 -10.70
CA ILE A 85 11.60 -0.25 -9.63
C ILE A 85 10.69 -1.41 -9.22
N SER A 86 10.12 -2.16 -10.18
CA SER A 86 9.28 -3.32 -9.85
C SER A 86 10.07 -4.42 -9.13
N LEU A 87 11.32 -4.64 -9.51
CA LEU A 87 12.20 -5.56 -8.79
C LEU A 87 12.55 -5.03 -7.39
N ALA A 88 12.77 -3.72 -7.25
CA ALA A 88 13.04 -3.08 -5.95
C ALA A 88 11.81 -3.16 -5.03
N GLU A 89 10.60 -2.95 -5.54
CA GLU A 89 9.34 -3.13 -4.82
C GLU A 89 9.24 -4.56 -4.25
N LYS A 90 9.47 -5.58 -5.09
CA LYS A 90 9.53 -6.99 -4.65
C LYS A 90 10.61 -7.22 -3.59
N LYS A 91 11.81 -6.65 -3.78
CA LYS A 91 12.90 -6.76 -2.79
C LYS A 91 12.57 -6.05 -1.47
N ILE A 92 11.95 -4.87 -1.52
CA ILE A 92 11.49 -4.12 -0.35
C ILE A 92 10.44 -4.94 0.37
N TRP A 93 9.52 -5.60 -0.34
CA TRP A 93 8.56 -6.51 0.26
C TRP A 93 9.24 -7.66 1.02
N TYR A 94 10.12 -8.41 0.35
CA TYR A 94 10.82 -9.54 0.98
C TYR A 94 11.75 -9.11 2.13
N LYS A 95 12.40 -7.93 2.03
CA LYS A 95 13.26 -7.39 3.09
C LYS A 95 12.47 -6.76 4.23
N SER A 96 11.37 -6.10 3.91
CA SER A 96 10.43 -5.49 4.85
C SER A 96 9.41 -6.53 5.30
N ALA A 97 9.87 -7.74 5.63
CA ALA A 97 9.17 -8.64 6.52
C ALA A 97 8.97 -8.00 7.93
N VAL A 98 8.49 -6.75 7.99
CA VAL A 98 7.27 -6.45 8.72
C VAL A 98 6.28 -7.53 8.26
N PRO A 99 5.89 -8.48 9.13
CA PRO A 99 4.85 -9.43 8.79
C PRO A 99 3.70 -8.59 8.24
N VAL A 100 3.13 -8.94 7.09
CA VAL A 100 1.79 -8.43 6.77
C VAL A 100 0.94 -8.88 7.94
N THR A 101 0.70 -7.97 8.88
CA THR A 101 -0.01 -8.35 10.07
C THR A 101 -1.38 -8.76 9.60
N LYS A 102 -1.89 -9.84 10.16
CA LYS A 102 -3.21 -10.38 9.85
C LYS A 102 -4.25 -9.27 9.85
N GLU A 103 -4.13 -8.29 10.75
CA GLU A 103 -4.99 -7.11 10.83
C GLU A 103 -4.95 -6.24 9.57
N HIS A 104 -3.75 -5.94 9.04
CA HIS A 104 -3.59 -5.11 7.86
C HIS A 104 -4.08 -5.81 6.59
N LEU A 105 -3.80 -7.12 6.47
CA LEU A 105 -4.35 -7.95 5.40
C LEU A 105 -5.88 -7.94 5.44
N ILE A 106 -6.46 -8.26 6.60
CA ILE A 106 -7.92 -8.29 6.79
C ILE A 106 -8.55 -6.94 6.45
N LYS A 107 -7.90 -5.81 6.81
CA LYS A 107 -8.38 -4.47 6.47
C LYS A 107 -8.46 -4.26 4.96
N LYS A 108 -7.37 -4.55 4.22
CA LYS A 108 -7.35 -4.44 2.74
C LYS A 108 -8.41 -5.34 2.09
N LEU A 109 -8.51 -6.58 2.52
CA LEU A 109 -9.50 -7.54 2.00
C LEU A 109 -10.93 -7.04 2.27
N LYS A 110 -11.22 -6.53 3.47
CA LYS A 110 -12.51 -5.93 3.84
C LYS A 110 -12.89 -4.77 2.94
N GLU A 111 -11.97 -3.84 2.70
CA GLU A 111 -12.19 -2.68 1.84
C GLU A 111 -12.52 -3.10 0.40
N TYR A 112 -11.77 -4.05 -0.15
CA TYR A 112 -12.04 -4.62 -1.47
C TYR A 112 -13.42 -5.29 -1.55
N LEU A 113 -13.71 -6.19 -0.61
CA LEU A 113 -14.92 -7.01 -0.64
C LEU A 113 -16.21 -6.20 -0.44
N ARG A 114 -16.17 -5.09 0.31
CA ARG A 114 -17.32 -4.16 0.47
C ARG A 114 -17.83 -3.65 -0.87
N ASN A 115 -16.92 -3.35 -1.80
CA ASN A 115 -17.26 -2.81 -3.11
C ASN A 115 -17.66 -3.88 -4.13
N HIS A 116 -17.64 -5.17 -3.76
CA HIS A 116 -17.92 -6.27 -4.67
C HIS A 116 -19.32 -6.86 -4.45
N ASP A 117 -20.22 -6.72 -5.42
CA ASP A 117 -21.64 -7.07 -5.27
C ASP A 117 -21.98 -8.54 -5.51
N LYS A 118 -21.01 -9.31 -5.98
CA LYS A 118 -21.19 -10.74 -6.26
C LYS A 118 -20.87 -11.63 -5.06
N ILE A 119 -20.26 -11.10 -4.01
CA ILE A 119 -19.84 -11.86 -2.82
C ILE A 119 -20.83 -11.57 -1.69
N LYS A 120 -21.45 -12.61 -1.14
CA LYS A 120 -22.32 -12.52 0.04
C LYS A 120 -21.51 -12.58 1.32
N ARG A 121 -20.59 -13.54 1.40
CA ARG A 121 -19.71 -13.74 2.56
C ARG A 121 -18.32 -14.11 2.11
N ALA A 122 -17.33 -13.72 2.91
CA ALA A 122 -15.97 -14.17 2.73
C ALA A 122 -15.29 -14.44 4.07
N TRP A 123 -14.46 -15.49 4.10
CA TRP A 123 -13.66 -15.88 5.26
C TRP A 123 -12.19 -16.01 4.85
N LEU A 124 -11.31 -15.50 5.70
CA LEU A 124 -9.89 -15.83 5.66
C LEU A 124 -9.69 -17.17 6.37
N PHE A 125 -8.89 -18.06 5.79
CA PHE A 125 -8.51 -19.34 6.41
C PHE A 125 -7.01 -19.60 6.21
N GLY A 126 -6.53 -20.80 6.52
CA GLY A 126 -5.13 -21.14 6.27
C GLY A 126 -4.12 -20.48 7.22
N SER A 127 -2.89 -20.35 6.76
CA SER A 127 -1.73 -19.90 7.55
C SER A 127 -1.95 -18.51 8.19
N PHE A 128 -2.49 -17.56 7.41
CA PHE A 128 -2.85 -16.23 7.90
C PHE A 128 -3.98 -16.23 8.93
N ALA A 129 -4.91 -17.19 8.87
CA ALA A 129 -5.94 -17.30 9.90
C ALA A 129 -5.40 -17.90 11.21
N ARG A 130 -4.42 -18.81 11.13
CA ARG A 130 -3.80 -19.48 12.28
C ARG A 130 -2.61 -18.74 12.90
N ASP A 131 -2.24 -17.57 12.35
CA ASP A 131 -1.05 -16.82 12.78
C ASP A 131 0.27 -17.62 12.58
N GLU A 132 0.27 -18.52 11.59
CA GLU A 132 1.39 -19.41 11.22
C GLU A 132 2.00 -19.05 9.84
N GLN A 133 1.78 -17.83 9.36
CA GLN A 133 2.25 -17.40 8.05
C GLN A 133 3.77 -17.28 7.98
N GLU A 134 4.34 -17.78 6.87
CA GLU A 134 5.73 -17.61 6.47
C GLU A 134 5.83 -16.56 5.35
N PRO A 135 7.04 -16.04 5.03
CA PRO A 135 7.22 -15.02 3.99
C PRO A 135 6.72 -15.42 2.59
N GLU A 136 6.62 -16.72 2.30
CA GLU A 136 6.13 -17.24 1.02
C GLU A 136 4.66 -17.72 1.08
N SER A 137 3.99 -17.55 2.24
CA SER A 137 2.60 -17.98 2.41
C SER A 137 1.63 -17.23 1.48
N ASP A 138 0.69 -17.97 0.93
CA ASP A 138 -0.46 -17.48 0.20
C ASP A 138 -1.61 -17.08 1.14
N VAL A 139 -2.49 -16.24 0.62
CA VAL A 139 -3.72 -15.80 1.30
C VAL A 139 -4.87 -16.68 0.85
N ASP A 140 -5.32 -17.56 1.74
CA ASP A 140 -6.45 -18.45 1.51
C ASP A 140 -7.79 -17.75 1.81
N LEU A 141 -8.60 -17.55 0.77
CA LEU A 141 -9.89 -16.87 0.87
C LEU A 141 -11.05 -17.76 0.44
N LEU A 142 -11.97 -18.02 1.37
CA LEU A 142 -13.21 -18.73 1.13
C LEU A 142 -14.31 -17.73 0.81
N VAL A 143 -14.97 -17.85 -0.35
CA VAL A 143 -16.08 -16.97 -0.75
C VAL A 143 -17.39 -17.71 -0.90
N GLN A 144 -18.49 -17.05 -0.53
CA GLN A 144 -19.85 -17.50 -0.76
C GLN A 144 -20.62 -16.48 -1.59
N VAL A 145 -21.28 -16.97 -2.64
CA VAL A 145 -22.09 -16.17 -3.58
C VAL A 145 -23.57 -16.25 -3.15
N PRO A 146 -24.39 -15.21 -3.35
CA PRO A 146 -25.84 -15.29 -3.13
C PRO A 146 -26.50 -16.34 -4.03
N GLU A 147 -27.52 -17.06 -3.54
CA GLU A 147 -28.23 -18.12 -4.31
C GLU A 147 -28.80 -17.66 -5.66
N LYS A 148 -29.13 -16.37 -5.80
CA LYS A 148 -29.68 -15.78 -7.02
C LYS A 148 -28.62 -15.22 -7.98
N LYS A 149 -27.34 -15.32 -7.63
CA LYS A 149 -26.22 -14.85 -8.45
C LYS A 149 -25.29 -16.03 -8.76
N SER A 150 -24.70 -16.02 -9.95
CA SER A 150 -23.57 -16.88 -10.28
C SER A 150 -22.29 -16.06 -10.25
N LEU A 151 -21.18 -16.72 -9.95
CA LEU A 151 -19.85 -16.17 -10.08
C LEU A 151 -19.14 -17.06 -11.11
N SER A 152 -18.77 -16.48 -12.25
CA SER A 152 -18.12 -17.23 -13.32
C SER A 152 -16.65 -17.50 -13.01
N LEU A 153 -16.01 -18.37 -13.79
CA LEU A 153 -14.55 -18.57 -13.71
C LEU A 153 -13.78 -17.26 -14.00
N PHE A 154 -14.28 -16.44 -14.92
CA PHE A 154 -13.69 -15.13 -15.20
C PHE A 154 -13.82 -14.18 -14.02
N ASP A 155 -14.97 -14.17 -13.33
CA ASP A 155 -15.15 -13.37 -12.12
C ASP A 155 -14.20 -13.79 -11.01
N LEU A 156 -14.02 -15.10 -10.80
CA LEU A 156 -13.04 -15.63 -9.85
C LEU A 156 -11.62 -15.21 -10.20
N ALA A 157 -11.24 -15.34 -11.48
CA ALA A 157 -9.92 -14.96 -11.95
C ALA A 157 -9.66 -13.45 -11.79
N GLU A 158 -10.67 -12.61 -12.07
CA GLU A 158 -10.59 -11.17 -11.85
C GLU A 158 -10.45 -10.81 -10.38
N ILE A 159 -11.27 -11.40 -9.50
CA ILE A 159 -11.18 -11.21 -8.05
C ILE A 159 -9.79 -11.59 -7.56
N LYS A 160 -9.31 -12.78 -7.95
CA LYS A 160 -7.96 -13.24 -7.62
C LYS A 160 -6.90 -12.23 -8.06
N PHE A 161 -6.90 -11.85 -9.34
CA PHE A 161 -5.92 -10.91 -9.89
C PHE A 161 -5.93 -9.56 -9.17
N GLN A 162 -7.12 -9.02 -8.88
CA GLN A 162 -7.25 -7.74 -8.18
C GLN A 162 -6.78 -7.83 -6.73
N LEU A 163 -7.09 -8.93 -6.04
CA LEU A 163 -6.63 -9.18 -4.67
C LEU A 163 -5.11 -9.38 -4.62
N GLU A 164 -4.53 -10.11 -5.56
CA GLU A 164 -3.07 -10.27 -5.68
C GLU A 164 -2.39 -8.92 -5.94
N LYS A 165 -2.97 -8.07 -6.81
CA LYS A 165 -2.47 -6.72 -7.05
C LYS A 165 -2.58 -5.81 -5.81
N LEU A 166 -3.64 -5.97 -5.01
CA LEU A 166 -3.90 -5.15 -3.82
C LEU A 166 -3.01 -5.55 -2.63
N THR A 167 -2.81 -6.86 -2.47
CA THR A 167 -2.08 -7.45 -1.34
C THR A 167 -0.60 -7.65 -1.65
N HIS A 168 -0.23 -7.70 -2.93
CA HIS A 168 1.08 -8.13 -3.45
C HIS A 168 1.47 -9.54 -3.00
N LEU A 169 0.50 -10.33 -2.55
CA LEU A 169 0.63 -11.73 -2.17
C LEU A 169 -0.10 -12.60 -3.18
N LYS A 170 0.29 -13.87 -3.28
CA LYS A 170 -0.56 -14.86 -3.96
C LYS A 170 -1.84 -15.03 -3.15
N VAL A 171 -2.98 -15.05 -3.83
CA VAL A 171 -4.29 -15.21 -3.20
C VAL A 171 -4.99 -16.41 -3.82
N ASP A 172 -5.34 -17.40 -3.00
CA ASP A 172 -6.18 -18.51 -3.45
C ASP A 172 -7.64 -18.24 -3.07
N VAL A 173 -8.49 -18.11 -4.09
CA VAL A 173 -9.91 -17.77 -3.91
C VAL A 173 -10.74 -19.00 -4.22
N VAL A 174 -11.33 -19.57 -3.18
CA VAL A 174 -12.08 -20.82 -3.26
C VAL A 174 -13.56 -20.57 -2.99
N MET A 175 -14.43 -21.12 -3.82
CA MET A 175 -15.87 -21.08 -3.57
C MET A 175 -16.27 -22.11 -2.51
N LYS A 176 -17.02 -21.68 -1.50
CA LYS A 176 -17.55 -22.58 -0.46
C LYS A 176 -18.37 -23.75 -1.02
N SER A 177 -19.11 -23.52 -2.11
CA SER A 177 -19.90 -24.55 -2.79
C SER A 177 -19.06 -25.58 -3.54
N ALA A 178 -17.79 -25.27 -3.87
CA ALA A 178 -16.89 -26.18 -4.59
C ALA A 178 -16.05 -27.05 -3.63
N ILE A 179 -16.05 -26.76 -2.33
CA ILE A 179 -15.28 -27.51 -1.34
C ILE A 179 -16.05 -28.76 -0.90
N LYS A 180 -15.37 -29.91 -0.89
CA LYS A 180 -15.92 -31.16 -0.36
C LYS A 180 -16.30 -31.00 1.12
N PRO A 181 -17.45 -31.55 1.59
CA PRO A 181 -17.90 -31.39 2.97
C PRO A 181 -16.87 -31.78 4.04
N GLU A 182 -16.05 -32.79 3.77
CA GLU A 182 -14.97 -33.25 4.65
C GLU A 182 -13.88 -32.18 4.85
N ILE A 183 -13.46 -31.53 3.76
CA ILE A 183 -12.48 -30.45 3.79
C ILE A 183 -13.09 -29.24 4.50
N LEU A 184 -14.35 -28.91 4.19
CA LEU A 184 -15.04 -27.80 4.82
C LEU A 184 -15.11 -27.96 6.34
N LYS A 185 -15.42 -29.16 6.85
CA LYS A 185 -15.41 -29.45 8.29
C LYS A 185 -14.03 -29.23 8.92
N ARG A 186 -12.95 -29.56 8.21
CA ARG A 186 -11.57 -29.38 8.69
C ARG A 186 -11.17 -27.90 8.79
N ILE A 187 -11.53 -27.08 7.81
CA ILE A 187 -11.19 -25.64 7.79
C ILE A 187 -12.17 -24.77 8.59
N THR A 188 -13.38 -25.27 8.89
CA THR A 188 -14.41 -24.50 9.62
C THR A 188 -13.91 -23.87 10.93
N PRO A 189 -13.12 -24.55 11.79
CA PRO A 189 -12.63 -23.99 13.05
C PRO A 189 -11.67 -22.80 12.89
N GLU A 190 -10.98 -22.70 11.76
CA GLU A 190 -10.01 -21.61 11.48
C GLU A 190 -10.62 -20.47 10.66
N LEU A 191 -11.89 -20.56 10.25
CA LEU A 191 -12.51 -19.52 9.42
C LEU A 191 -12.68 -18.22 10.19
N ILE A 192 -12.03 -17.16 9.71
CA ILE A 192 -12.22 -15.81 10.20
C ILE A 192 -13.15 -15.08 9.23
N LEU A 193 -14.35 -14.73 9.69
CA LEU A 193 -15.29 -13.95 8.88
C LEU A 193 -14.72 -12.55 8.65
N ILE A 194 -14.48 -12.21 7.38
CA ILE A 194 -13.96 -10.90 6.99
C ILE A 194 -15.00 -10.06 6.24
N HIS A 195 -16.03 -10.66 5.64
CA HIS A 195 -17.07 -9.91 4.95
C HIS A 195 -18.42 -10.62 5.01
N GLU A 196 -19.49 -9.85 5.20
CA GLU A 196 -20.88 -10.30 5.11
C GLU A 196 -21.77 -9.17 4.59
N LYS A 197 -22.66 -9.50 3.65
CA LYS A 197 -23.73 -8.66 3.09
C LYS A 197 -25.09 -9.30 3.32
#